data_AF-A0A0C1ESB0-F1
#
_entry.id   AF-A0A0C1ESB0-F1
#
_cell.length_a   1.000
_cell.length_b   1.000
_cell.length_c   1.000
_cell.angle_alpha   90.00
_cell.angle_beta   90.00
_cell.angle_gamma   90.00
#
_symmetry.space_group_name_H-M   'P 1'
#
loop_
_entity.id
_entity.type
_entity.pdbx_description
1 polymer ?
#
loop_
_entity_poly.entity_id
_entity_poly.type
_entity_poly.pdbx_seq_one_letter_code
_entity_poly.pdbx_strand_id
1 'polypeptide(L)'
;MDNEISTSAEAAEAAILPCVHEVHADPEACAGLTKVPEKLQRQDAAKSPARWAYERLILYIQNFEQQLDGEHEVAMGFTGGDAGVLRIEGMGYYDPDILTFYGSEGNGSKTQLVQHVSQLSVMLRAVPKARQEEPANRIGFRLASDLEQE
;
A
#
# COMPACT_ATOMS: atom_id res chain seq x y z
N MET A 1 -29.02 -10.85 -14.08
CA MET A 1 -29.31 -10.67 -12.63
C MET A 1 -28.84 -11.95 -11.98
N ASP A 2 -27.55 -12.05 -11.73
CA ASP A 2 -26.97 -13.21 -11.06
C ASP A 2 -26.99 -12.92 -9.57
N ASN A 3 -27.98 -13.53 -8.91
CA ASN A 3 -28.11 -13.49 -7.47
C ASN A 3 -27.12 -14.54 -6.92
N GLU A 4 -25.87 -14.14 -6.75
CA GLU A 4 -24.83 -14.98 -6.17
C GLU A 4 -25.14 -15.15 -4.68
N ILE A 5 -25.77 -16.28 -4.33
CA ILE A 5 -26.10 -16.62 -2.95
C ILE A 5 -24.80 -17.06 -2.28
N SER A 6 -24.07 -16.12 -1.67
CA SER A 6 -22.92 -16.46 -0.83
C SER A 6 -23.42 -17.20 0.41
N THR A 7 -22.98 -18.45 0.56
CA THR A 7 -23.37 -19.34 1.64
C THR A 7 -22.57 -19.04 2.91
N SER A 8 -23.14 -19.32 4.08
CA SER A 8 -22.44 -19.15 5.37
C SER A 8 -21.17 -20.00 5.49
N ALA A 9 -21.04 -21.06 4.69
CA ALA A 9 -19.82 -21.84 4.57
C ALA A 9 -18.70 -21.07 3.86
N GLU A 10 -18.99 -20.40 2.74
CA GLU A 10 -18.00 -19.60 2.00
C GLU A 10 -17.50 -18.41 2.84
N ALA A 11 -18.38 -17.76 3.60
CA ALA A 11 -17.98 -16.71 4.54
C ALA A 11 -17.07 -17.24 5.66
N ALA A 12 -17.32 -18.45 6.16
CA ALA A 12 -16.50 -19.09 7.18
C ALA A 12 -15.14 -19.55 6.64
N GLU A 13 -15.10 -20.08 5.41
CA GLU A 13 -13.85 -20.50 4.74
C GLU A 13 -12.96 -19.31 4.39
N ALA A 14 -13.55 -18.21 3.92
CA ALA A 14 -12.82 -16.99 3.60
C ALA A 14 -12.20 -16.36 4.87
N ALA A 15 -12.84 -16.49 6.03
CA ALA A 15 -12.29 -16.09 7.32
C ALA A 15 -11.10 -16.95 7.81
N ILE A 16 -10.82 -18.09 7.18
CA ILE A 16 -9.75 -19.03 7.55
C ILE A 16 -8.53 -18.90 6.61
N LEU A 17 -8.68 -18.29 5.43
CA LEU A 17 -7.57 -18.10 4.50
C LEU A 17 -6.56 -17.08 5.05
N PRO A 18 -5.24 -17.35 4.96
CA PRO A 18 -4.24 -16.40 5.38
C PRO A 18 -4.35 -15.12 4.53
N CYS A 19 -4.54 -13.96 5.19
CA CYS A 19 -4.64 -12.67 4.52
C CYS A 19 -3.32 -12.22 3.86
N VAL A 20 -2.20 -12.86 4.21
CA VAL A 20 -0.90 -12.71 3.57
C VAL A 20 -0.23 -14.08 3.43
N HIS A 21 0.36 -14.35 2.27
CA HIS A 21 1.20 -15.52 2.04
C HIS A 21 2.32 -15.12 1.08
N GLU A 22 3.56 -15.25 1.53
CA GLU A 22 4.74 -14.88 0.75
C GLU A 22 5.78 -16.01 0.82
N VAL A 23 6.45 -16.24 -0.30
CA VAL A 23 7.56 -17.20 -0.41
C VAL A 23 8.73 -16.46 -1.05
N HIS A 24 9.87 -16.47 -0.38
CA HIS A 24 11.07 -15.75 -0.80
C HIS A 24 12.17 -16.75 -1.19
N ALA A 25 12.92 -16.44 -2.26
CA ALA A 25 14.00 -17.31 -2.75
C ALA A 25 15.15 -17.41 -1.73
N ASP A 26 15.43 -16.30 -1.05
CA ASP A 26 16.29 -16.25 0.13
C ASP A 26 15.41 -15.86 1.33
N PRO A 27 15.19 -16.78 2.29
CA PRO A 27 14.40 -16.52 3.49
C PRO A 27 14.92 -15.38 4.36
N GLU A 28 16.20 -15.02 4.24
CA GLU A 28 16.86 -14.00 5.07
C GLU A 28 17.04 -12.66 4.33
N ALA A 29 17.05 -12.66 2.99
CA ALA A 29 17.33 -11.44 2.21
C ALA A 29 16.11 -10.57 1.91
N CYS A 30 14.89 -11.11 2.02
CA CYS A 30 13.68 -10.32 1.85
C CYS A 30 12.93 -10.26 3.17
N ALA A 31 12.92 -9.08 3.80
CA ALA A 31 11.97 -8.80 4.86
C ALA A 31 10.58 -8.72 4.20
N GLY A 32 9.93 -9.87 4.03
CA GLY A 32 8.52 -9.93 3.68
C GLY A 32 7.66 -9.22 4.72
N LEU A 33 6.35 -9.18 4.52
CA LEU A 33 5.42 -8.65 5.51
C LEU A 33 5.38 -9.56 6.76
N THR A 34 6.37 -9.42 7.63
CA THR A 34 6.57 -10.24 8.83
C THR A 34 5.64 -9.84 9.98
N LYS A 35 5.10 -8.62 9.94
CA LYS A 35 4.19 -8.08 10.96
C LYS A 35 2.96 -7.48 10.30
N VAL A 36 1.93 -8.31 10.14
CA VAL A 36 0.60 -7.85 9.73
C VAL A 36 -0.23 -7.59 11.00
N PRO A 37 -0.78 -6.38 11.20
CA PRO A 37 -1.67 -6.08 12.33
C PRO A 37 -2.84 -7.07 12.42
N GLU A 38 -3.27 -7.44 13.63
CA GLU A 38 -4.35 -8.43 13.85
C GLU A 38 -5.63 -8.09 13.07
N LYS A 39 -5.96 -6.80 12.96
CA LYS A 39 -7.12 -6.30 12.20
C LYS A 39 -7.07 -6.53 10.69
N LEU A 40 -5.90 -6.90 10.16
CA LEU A 40 -5.67 -7.26 8.76
C LEU A 40 -5.40 -8.76 8.58
N GLN A 41 -5.35 -9.53 9.66
CA GLN A 41 -5.17 -10.99 9.61
C GLN A 41 -6.48 -11.75 9.41
N ARG A 42 -7.63 -11.06 9.47
CA ARG A 42 -8.95 -11.65 9.25
C ARG A 42 -9.67 -10.86 8.17
N GLN A 43 -10.43 -11.58 7.36
CA GLN A 43 -11.34 -10.95 6.43
C GLN A 43 -12.45 -10.20 7.17
N ASP A 44 -12.78 -9.03 6.66
CA ASP A 44 -13.82 -8.15 7.16
C ASP A 44 -14.70 -7.78 5.97
N ALA A 45 -15.88 -8.38 5.93
CA ALA A 45 -16.85 -8.18 4.85
C ALA A 45 -17.48 -6.78 4.86
N ALA A 46 -17.30 -5.99 5.93
CA ALA A 46 -17.77 -4.62 6.00
C ALA A 46 -16.81 -3.63 5.29
N LYS A 47 -15.56 -4.02 5.05
CA LYS A 47 -14.58 -3.17 4.38
C LYS A 47 -14.79 -3.19 2.87
N SER A 48 -14.79 -2.00 2.28
CA SER A 48 -14.80 -1.88 0.83
C SER A 48 -13.49 -2.40 0.21
N PRO A 49 -13.50 -2.72 -1.10
CA PRO A 49 -12.29 -3.00 -1.84
C PRO A 49 -11.22 -1.89 -1.73
N ALA A 50 -11.62 -0.62 -1.79
CA ALA A 50 -10.69 0.51 -1.66
C ALA A 50 -10.04 0.57 -0.28
N ARG A 51 -10.81 0.44 0.80
CA ARG A 51 -10.27 0.41 2.16
C ARG A 51 -9.33 -0.76 2.37
N TRP A 52 -9.71 -1.94 1.88
CA TRP A 52 -8.84 -3.12 1.93
C TRP A 52 -7.51 -2.91 1.19
N ALA A 53 -7.54 -2.29 0.01
CA ALA A 53 -6.32 -2.00 -0.73
C ALA A 53 -5.46 -0.93 -0.05
N TYR A 54 -6.07 0.13 0.47
CA TYR A 54 -5.42 1.21 1.21
C TYR A 54 -4.62 0.67 2.41
N GLU A 55 -5.27 -0.08 3.30
CA GLU A 55 -4.64 -0.60 4.53
C GLU A 55 -3.47 -1.55 4.21
N ARG A 56 -3.60 -2.38 3.17
CA ARG A 56 -2.53 -3.29 2.73
C ARG A 56 -1.36 -2.56 2.07
N LEU A 57 -1.64 -1.54 1.26
CA LEU A 57 -0.60 -0.71 0.64
C LEU A 57 0.25 0.01 1.70
N ILE A 58 -0.34 0.46 2.80
CA ILE A 58 0.40 1.06 3.92
C ILE A 58 1.46 0.08 4.44
N LEU A 59 1.10 -1.19 4.64
CA LEU A 59 2.04 -2.20 5.11
C LEU A 59 3.19 -2.39 4.13
N TYR A 60 2.91 -2.48 2.83
CA TYR A 60 3.95 -2.61 1.82
C TYR A 60 4.89 -1.40 1.78
N ILE A 61 4.35 -0.18 1.86
CA ILE A 61 5.16 1.05 1.86
C ILE A 61 6.04 1.11 3.12
N GLN A 62 5.48 0.85 4.30
CA GLN A 62 6.23 0.84 5.54
C GLN A 62 7.34 -0.23 5.52
N ASN A 63 7.03 -1.43 5.07
CA ASN A 63 7.98 -2.53 4.98
C ASN A 63 9.10 -2.25 3.97
N PHE A 64 8.77 -1.61 2.84
CA PHE A 64 9.75 -1.16 1.86
C PHE A 64 10.67 -0.09 2.46
N GLU A 65 10.11 0.92 3.14
CA GLU A 65 10.88 1.99 3.79
C GLU A 65 11.81 1.49 4.91
N GLN A 66 11.43 0.42 5.64
CA GLN A 66 12.30 -0.20 6.66
C GLN A 66 13.61 -0.75 6.08
N GLN A 67 13.63 -1.05 4.77
CA GLN A 67 14.78 -1.63 4.08
C GLN A 67 15.65 -0.55 3.40
N LEU A 68 15.23 0.73 3.43
CA LEU A 68 15.96 1.82 2.80
C LEU A 68 17.00 2.45 3.74
N ASP A 69 18.12 2.86 3.17
CA ASP A 69 19.10 3.72 3.83
C ASP A 69 18.56 5.16 4.00
N GLY A 70 19.29 6.00 4.75
CA GLY A 70 18.90 7.38 5.01
C GLY A 70 18.97 8.35 3.81
N GLU A 71 19.45 7.89 2.66
CA GLU A 71 19.66 8.71 1.46
C GLU A 71 18.57 8.48 0.40
N HIS A 72 17.79 7.42 0.54
CA HIS A 72 16.69 7.08 -0.36
C HIS A 72 15.32 7.25 0.29
N GLU A 73 14.37 7.74 -0.49
CA GLU A 73 12.95 7.84 -0.18
C GLU A 73 12.16 6.87 -1.06
N VAL A 74 10.95 6.52 -0.63
CA VAL A 74 10.04 5.71 -1.44
C VAL A 74 9.35 6.57 -2.49
N ALA A 75 9.22 6.03 -3.70
CA ALA A 75 8.39 6.56 -4.75
C ALA A 75 7.55 5.46 -5.39
N MET A 76 6.39 5.83 -5.92
CA MET A 76 5.49 4.93 -6.64
C MET A 76 5.60 5.15 -8.14
N GLY A 77 5.89 4.06 -8.86
CA GLY A 77 5.64 3.97 -10.29
C GLY A 77 4.29 3.33 -10.53
N PHE A 78 3.48 3.92 -11.40
CA PHE A 78 2.19 3.36 -11.80
C PHE A 78 2.37 2.61 -13.12
N THR A 79 2.18 1.30 -13.11
CA THR A 79 2.38 0.51 -14.33
C THR A 79 1.11 0.60 -15.18
N GLY A 80 1.14 1.31 -16.30
CA GLY A 80 0.00 1.39 -17.22
C GLY A 80 -0.28 2.79 -17.79
N GLY A 81 0.47 3.82 -17.42
CA GLY A 81 0.40 5.14 -18.05
C GLY A 81 1.79 5.78 -18.20
N ASP A 82 1.87 6.87 -18.96
CA ASP A 82 3.05 7.75 -19.02
C ASP A 82 3.31 8.52 -17.71
N ALA A 83 2.45 8.32 -16.70
CA ALA A 83 2.65 8.83 -15.36
C ALA A 83 3.94 8.22 -14.82
N GLY A 84 4.97 9.06 -14.71
CA GLY A 84 6.30 8.67 -14.27
C GLY A 84 6.34 8.24 -12.80
N VAL A 85 7.47 8.50 -12.15
CA VAL A 85 7.67 8.16 -10.74
C VAL A 85 7.13 9.30 -9.86
N LEU A 86 6.20 8.98 -8.96
CA LEU A 86 5.64 9.89 -7.96
C LEU A 86 6.33 9.66 -6.61
N ARG A 87 7.07 10.65 -6.10
CA ARG A 87 7.53 10.62 -4.71
C ARG A 87 6.29 10.74 -3.82
N ILE A 88 5.98 9.69 -3.07
CA ILE A 88 4.75 9.61 -2.31
C ILE A 88 4.85 10.47 -1.05
N GLU A 89 3.86 11.33 -0.85
CA GLU A 89 3.73 12.22 0.31
C GLU A 89 2.45 11.90 1.11
N GLY A 90 1.49 11.21 0.51
CA GLY A 90 0.28 10.75 1.18
C GLY A 90 -0.55 9.80 0.32
N MET A 91 -1.51 9.15 0.96
CA MET A 91 -2.48 8.27 0.32
C MET A 91 -3.84 8.45 0.99
N GLY A 92 -4.92 8.14 0.27
CA GLY A 92 -6.27 8.07 0.82
C GLY A 92 -7.13 7.08 0.04
N TYR A 93 -8.33 6.83 0.55
CA TYR A 93 -9.35 6.02 -0.10
C TYR A 93 -10.72 6.69 -0.02
N TYR A 94 -11.61 6.31 -0.93
CA TYR A 94 -13.02 6.67 -0.85
C TYR A 94 -13.86 5.46 -1.24
N ASP A 95 -14.72 5.04 -0.30
CA ASP A 95 -15.53 3.84 -0.48
C ASP A 95 -16.51 3.98 -1.65
N PRO A 96 -16.71 2.92 -2.46
CA PRO A 96 -16.15 1.59 -2.27
C PRO A 96 -14.83 1.31 -3.01
N ASP A 97 -14.40 2.20 -3.91
CA ASP A 97 -13.50 1.79 -5.00
C ASP A 97 -12.38 2.77 -5.39
N ILE A 98 -12.31 3.98 -4.81
CA ILE A 98 -11.28 4.96 -5.19
C ILE A 98 -10.09 4.93 -4.24
N LEU A 99 -8.89 4.93 -4.82
CA LEU A 99 -7.63 5.22 -4.15
C LEU A 99 -7.06 6.54 -4.67
N THR A 100 -6.48 7.32 -3.76
CA THR A 100 -5.82 8.58 -4.09
C THR A 100 -4.39 8.57 -3.59
N PHE A 101 -3.46 9.00 -4.42
CA PHE A 101 -2.05 9.14 -4.09
C PHE A 101 -1.63 10.59 -4.27
N TYR A 102 -0.96 11.15 -3.27
CA TYR A 102 -0.45 12.50 -3.25
C TYR A 102 1.07 12.46 -3.28
N GLY A 103 1.68 13.37 -4.03
CA GLY A 103 3.12 13.42 -4.10
C GLY A 103 3.66 14.51 -5.00
N SER A 104 4.94 14.35 -5.32
CA SER A 104 5.66 15.23 -6.24
C SER A 104 6.40 14.42 -7.31
N GLU A 105 6.47 14.98 -8.52
CA GLU A 105 7.32 14.46 -9.59
C GLU A 105 8.79 14.84 -9.39
N GLY A 106 9.69 14.33 -10.24
CA GLY A 106 11.13 14.58 -10.14
C GLY A 106 11.54 16.07 -10.21
N ASN A 107 10.71 16.92 -10.82
CA ASN A 107 10.90 18.38 -10.86
C ASN A 107 10.27 19.14 -9.67
N GLY A 108 9.65 18.44 -8.72
CA GLY A 108 8.95 19.03 -7.58
C GLY A 108 7.51 19.50 -7.87
N SER A 109 6.98 19.27 -9.07
CA SER A 109 5.58 19.54 -9.38
C SER A 109 4.67 18.69 -8.51
N LYS A 110 3.67 19.32 -7.87
CA LYS A 110 2.64 18.60 -7.12
C LYS A 110 1.80 17.77 -8.08
N THR A 111 1.70 16.49 -7.80
CA THR A 111 0.95 15.53 -8.59
C THR A 111 0.04 14.73 -7.66
N GLN A 112 -1.19 14.54 -8.11
CA GLN A 112 -2.17 13.69 -7.46
C GLN A 112 -2.65 12.67 -8.48
N LEU A 113 -2.67 11.41 -8.08
CA LEU A 113 -3.21 10.35 -8.89
C LEU A 113 -4.43 9.73 -8.21
N VAL A 114 -5.53 9.70 -8.94
CA VAL A 114 -6.79 9.11 -8.51
C VAL A 114 -7.05 7.90 -9.39
N GLN A 115 -7.22 6.72 -8.79
CA GLN A 115 -7.42 5.47 -9.51
C GLN A 115 -8.52 4.64 -8.87
N HIS A 116 -9.22 3.87 -9.70
CA HIS A 116 -10.11 2.82 -9.23
C HIS A 116 -9.28 1.61 -8.77
N VAL A 117 -9.68 0.98 -7.67
CA VAL A 117 -8.96 -0.15 -7.04
C VAL A 117 -8.76 -1.35 -7.95
N SER A 118 -9.68 -1.61 -8.88
CA SER A 118 -9.54 -2.68 -9.88
C SER A 118 -8.43 -2.45 -10.91
N GLN A 119 -7.94 -1.22 -11.03
CA GLN A 119 -6.84 -0.84 -11.94
C GLN A 119 -5.51 -0.68 -11.20
N LEU A 120 -5.51 -0.94 -9.89
CA LEU A 120 -4.35 -0.73 -9.04
C LEU A 120 -3.17 -1.58 -9.51
N SER A 121 -2.11 -0.90 -9.93
CA SER A 121 -0.81 -1.51 -10.11
C SER A 121 0.29 -0.57 -9.62
N VAL A 122 0.97 -1.00 -8.55
CA VAL A 122 1.93 -0.18 -7.81
C VAL A 122 3.29 -0.84 -7.85
N MET A 123 4.31 -0.06 -8.22
CA MET A 123 5.71 -0.42 -8.07
C MET A 123 6.36 0.55 -7.08
N LEU A 124 6.89 0.03 -5.97
CA LEU A 124 7.69 0.81 -5.05
C LEU A 124 9.14 0.88 -5.54
N ARG A 125 9.71 2.07 -5.56
CA ARG A 125 11.10 2.33 -5.96
C ARG A 125 11.80 3.18 -4.92
N ALA A 126 13.07 2.89 -4.71
CA ALA A 126 13.98 3.77 -3.96
C ALA A 126 14.44 4.90 -4.89
N VAL A 127 14.25 6.15 -4.48
CA VAL A 127 14.74 7.33 -5.20
C VAL A 127 15.58 8.19 -4.25
N PRO A 128 16.59 8.92 -4.74
CA PRO A 128 17.34 9.84 -3.89
C PRO A 128 16.42 10.86 -3.21
N LYS A 129 16.74 11.21 -1.97
CA LYS A 129 15.98 12.20 -1.21
C LYS A 129 15.94 13.56 -1.90
N ALA A 130 14.81 14.24 -1.81
CA ALA A 130 14.60 15.52 -2.50
C ALA A 130 15.58 16.62 -2.04
N ARG A 131 15.88 16.64 -0.73
CA ARG A 131 16.76 17.64 -0.10
C ARG A 131 17.88 16.93 0.64
N GLN A 132 19.12 17.21 0.23
CA GLN A 132 20.29 16.52 0.77
C GLN A 132 20.56 16.82 2.26
N GLU A 133 20.08 17.96 2.75
CA GLU A 133 20.30 18.44 4.11
C GLU A 133 19.23 17.96 5.10
N GLU A 134 18.10 17.43 4.60
CA GLU A 134 17.01 16.93 5.43
C GLU A 134 17.08 15.39 5.58
N PRO A 135 16.56 14.83 6.69
CA PRO A 135 16.38 13.38 6.79
C PRO A 135 15.37 12.90 5.73
N ALA A 136 15.57 11.69 5.21
CA ALA A 136 14.65 11.07 4.25
C ALA A 136 13.22 11.03 4.81
N ASN A 137 12.25 11.45 3.99
CA ASN A 137 10.84 11.35 4.33
C ASN A 137 10.40 9.87 4.35
N ARG A 138 9.76 9.49 5.46
CA ARG A 138 9.28 8.13 5.73
C ARG A 138 7.76 8.15 5.96
N ILE A 139 6.98 8.17 4.88
CA ILE A 139 5.52 8.31 4.96
C ILE A 139 4.86 7.01 5.44
N GLY A 140 5.44 5.85 5.14
CA GLY A 140 4.92 4.54 5.52
C GLY A 140 4.72 4.38 7.03
N PHE A 141 5.63 4.92 7.84
CA PHE A 141 5.50 4.89 9.30
C PHE A 141 4.40 5.81 9.82
N ARG A 142 4.19 6.97 9.18
CA ARG A 142 3.09 7.88 9.54
C ARG A 142 1.74 7.26 9.19
N LEU A 143 1.64 6.67 8.00
CA LEU A 143 0.45 5.95 7.55
C LEU A 143 0.13 4.74 8.44
N ALA A 144 1.14 3.98 8.84
CA ALA A 144 0.95 2.85 9.75
C ALA A 144 0.48 3.31 11.15
N SER A 145 1.06 4.40 11.67
CA SER A 145 0.63 4.96 12.96
C SER A 145 -0.81 5.51 12.93
N ASP A 146 -1.22 6.12 11.82
CA ASP A 146 -2.61 6.56 11.61
C ASP A 146 -3.56 5.36 11.57
N LEU A 147 -3.16 4.31 10.84
CA LEU A 147 -3.89 3.05 10.81
C LEU A 147 -4.03 2.45 12.21
N GLU A 148 -3.04 2.50 13.10
CA GLU A 148 -3.17 1.96 14.47
C GLU A 148 -4.12 2.77 15.38
N GLN A 149 -4.39 4.03 15.04
CA GLN A 149 -5.28 4.91 15.81
C GLN A 149 -6.75 4.84 15.37
N GLU A 150 -7.00 4.29 14.17
CA GLU A 150 -8.33 3.90 13.65
C GLU A 150 -8.81 2.55 14.22
#